data_AF-A0A3D2CIY6-F1
#
_entry.id   AF-A0A3D2CIY6-F1
#
_cell.length_a   1.000
_cell.length_b   1.000
_cell.length_c   1.000
_cell.angle_alpha   90.00
_cell.angle_beta   90.00
_cell.angle_gamma   90.00
#
_symmetry.space_group_name_H-M   'P 1'
#
loop_
_entity.id
_entity.type
_entity.pdbx_description
1 polymer ?
#
loop_
_entity_poly.entity_id
_entity_poly.type
_entity_poly.pdbx_seq_one_letter_code
_entity_poly.pdbx_strand_id
1 'polypeptide(L)'
;MSIALLVFSLAAAAQDAPAEEQEPEGPYVYTFSHQTGRLAALVFESSETNNSGRSHHHVVVATAWSGRLLWAEGADCAGEFRVDVGGLVADAPAERKAEELGPPLAERDQKRVNEHLREREQLFALKFPSIEYTVT
;
A
#
# COMPACT_ATOMS: atom_id res chain seq x y z
N MET A 1 -43.62 54.64 -41.25
CA MET A 1 -43.32 53.22 -40.95
C MET A 1 -42.10 53.21 -40.04
N SER A 2 -42.29 52.94 -38.75
CA SER A 2 -41.25 53.14 -37.72
C SER A 2 -40.40 51.89 -37.53
N ILE A 3 -39.09 52.12 -37.43
CA ILE A 3 -38.04 51.13 -37.15
C ILE A 3 -37.97 50.92 -35.64
N ALA A 4 -38.16 49.69 -35.18
CA ALA A 4 -37.98 49.31 -33.79
C ALA A 4 -36.51 48.92 -33.54
N LEU A 5 -35.84 49.66 -32.66
CA LEU A 5 -34.52 49.34 -32.13
C LEU A 5 -34.62 48.18 -31.14
N LEU A 6 -33.89 47.09 -31.40
CA LEU A 6 -33.61 46.03 -30.44
C LEU A 6 -32.33 46.37 -29.68
N VAL A 7 -32.46 46.61 -28.37
CA VAL A 7 -31.34 46.76 -27.44
C VAL A 7 -31.08 45.39 -26.80
N PHE A 8 -29.96 44.76 -27.13
CA PHE A 8 -29.47 43.57 -26.44
C PHE A 8 -28.72 44.00 -25.18
N SER A 9 -29.30 43.75 -24.00
CA SER A 9 -28.57 43.79 -22.73
C SER A 9 -27.73 42.53 -22.57
N LEU A 10 -26.41 42.66 -22.60
CA LEU A 10 -25.51 41.63 -22.09
C LEU A 10 -25.59 41.60 -20.56
N ALA A 11 -26.25 40.59 -20.01
CA ALA A 11 -26.05 40.21 -18.62
C ALA A 11 -24.69 39.49 -18.52
N ALA A 12 -23.74 40.08 -17.80
CA ALA A 12 -22.48 39.44 -17.47
C ALA A 12 -22.76 38.23 -16.56
N ALA A 13 -22.47 37.04 -17.04
CA ALA A 13 -22.38 35.85 -16.20
C ALA A 13 -21.18 36.04 -15.27
N ALA A 14 -21.43 36.36 -14.00
CA ALA A 14 -20.44 36.21 -12.96
C ALA A 14 -20.12 34.71 -12.88
N GLN A 15 -18.96 34.33 -13.41
CA GLN A 15 -18.42 32.98 -13.30
C GLN A 15 -18.25 32.67 -11.82
N ASP A 16 -18.91 31.60 -11.36
CA ASP A 16 -18.52 30.84 -10.18
C ASP A 16 -17.02 30.56 -10.26
N ALA A 17 -16.23 31.30 -9.50
CA ALA A 17 -14.86 30.90 -9.22
C ALA A 17 -14.95 29.63 -8.36
N PRO A 18 -14.28 28.52 -8.72
CA PRO A 18 -14.26 27.35 -7.87
C PRO A 18 -13.73 27.76 -6.50
N ALA A 19 -14.51 27.51 -5.45
CA ALA A 19 -14.06 27.75 -4.09
C ALA A 19 -12.77 26.95 -3.86
N GLU A 20 -11.69 27.64 -3.51
CA GLU A 20 -10.47 26.98 -3.03
C GLU A 20 -10.85 26.16 -1.80
N GLU A 21 -10.78 24.85 -1.93
CA GLU A 21 -11.05 23.89 -0.86
C GLU A 21 -9.96 24.10 0.20
N GLN A 22 -10.28 24.81 1.27
CA GLN A 22 -9.36 25.02 2.39
C GLN A 22 -9.03 23.66 3.01
N GLU A 23 -7.74 23.30 3.01
CA GLU A 23 -7.27 22.13 3.74
C GLU A 23 -7.58 22.32 5.25
N PRO A 24 -8.22 21.34 5.91
CA PRO A 24 -8.60 21.48 7.31
C PRO A 24 -7.44 21.79 8.28
N GLU A 25 -7.47 22.92 8.98
CA GLU A 25 -6.46 23.16 10.02
C GLU A 25 -6.64 22.20 11.21
N GLY A 26 -5.74 21.24 11.39
CA GLY A 26 -5.68 20.38 12.59
C GLY A 26 -5.13 18.96 12.37
N PRO A 27 -5.11 18.12 13.43
CA PRO A 27 -4.72 16.72 13.30
C PRO A 27 -5.72 15.91 12.48
N TYR A 28 -5.22 15.22 11.47
CA TYR A 28 -5.97 14.33 10.61
C TYR A 28 -5.73 12.88 10.99
N VAL A 29 -6.81 12.09 10.91
CA VAL A 29 -6.72 10.63 11.03
C VAL A 29 -6.77 10.02 9.64
N TYR A 30 -5.64 9.51 9.18
CA TYR A 30 -5.53 8.74 7.96
C TYR A 30 -5.76 7.27 8.27
N THR A 31 -6.69 6.63 7.57
CA THR A 31 -6.86 5.17 7.57
C THR A 31 -6.37 4.63 6.24
N PHE A 32 -5.64 3.52 6.29
CA PHE A 32 -5.13 2.87 5.10
C PHE A 32 -5.23 1.34 5.25
N SER A 33 -5.25 0.65 4.12
CA SER A 33 -5.31 -0.81 4.08
C SER A 33 -4.79 -1.35 2.76
N HIS A 34 -4.78 -2.68 2.62
CA HIS A 34 -4.49 -3.37 1.36
C HIS A 34 -5.36 -2.93 0.16
N GLN A 35 -6.50 -2.27 0.41
CA GLN A 35 -7.37 -1.75 -0.67
C GLN A 35 -6.89 -0.41 -1.21
N THR A 36 -6.15 0.36 -0.42
CA THR A 36 -5.71 1.73 -0.74
C THR A 36 -4.20 1.82 -0.96
N GLY A 37 -3.47 0.73 -0.77
CA GLY A 37 -2.02 0.71 -0.94
C GLY A 37 -1.46 -0.70 -1.07
N ARG A 38 -0.16 -0.77 -1.32
CA ARG A 38 0.60 -2.01 -1.40
C ARG A 38 1.65 -2.03 -0.30
N LEU A 39 1.70 -3.12 0.45
CA LEU A 39 2.76 -3.41 1.40
C LEU A 39 3.49 -4.67 0.97
N ALA A 40 4.80 -4.57 0.78
CA ALA A 40 5.64 -5.69 0.39
C ALA A 40 6.97 -5.69 1.15
N ALA A 41 7.49 -6.88 1.41
CA ALA A 41 8.86 -7.11 1.84
C ALA A 41 9.66 -7.74 0.70
N LEU A 42 10.82 -7.16 0.40
CA LEU A 42 11.78 -7.70 -0.55
C LEU A 42 12.89 -8.38 0.23
N VAL A 43 13.11 -9.66 -0.03
CA VAL A 43 14.09 -10.49 0.67
C VAL A 43 15.14 -10.94 -0.33
N PHE A 44 16.36 -10.43 -0.15
CA PHE A 44 17.49 -10.75 -1.01
C PHE A 44 18.36 -11.82 -0.34
N GLU A 45 18.82 -12.76 -1.16
CA GLU A 45 19.83 -13.72 -0.73
C GLU A 45 21.17 -12.99 -0.68
N SER A 46 21.95 -13.25 0.38
CA SER A 46 23.37 -12.85 0.39
C SER A 46 24.21 -13.79 -0.47
N SER A 47 24.92 -13.20 -1.45
CA SER A 47 25.87 -13.91 -2.31
C SER A 47 27.10 -14.44 -1.56
N GLU A 48 27.33 -13.99 -0.33
CA GLU A 48 28.52 -14.30 0.47
C GLU A 48 28.37 -15.56 1.35
N THR A 49 27.19 -16.17 1.37
CA THR A 49 26.90 -17.31 2.26
C THR A 49 27.11 -18.66 1.58
N ASN A 50 27.50 -19.67 2.35
CA ASN A 50 27.54 -21.05 1.85
C ASN A 50 26.11 -21.46 1.46
N ASN A 51 25.91 -21.78 0.17
CA ASN A 51 24.64 -21.98 -0.55
C ASN A 51 24.10 -20.78 -1.34
N SER A 52 24.86 -19.69 -1.46
CA SER A 52 24.54 -18.64 -2.44
C SER A 52 24.36 -19.23 -3.85
N GLY A 53 23.27 -18.86 -4.53
CA GLY A 53 22.88 -19.42 -5.83
C GLY A 53 22.03 -20.70 -5.78
N ARG A 54 21.69 -21.21 -4.58
CA ARG A 54 20.66 -22.26 -4.41
C ARG A 54 19.34 -21.72 -3.87
N SER A 55 19.32 -20.48 -3.37
CA SER A 55 18.10 -19.78 -2.98
C SER A 55 17.85 -18.59 -3.90
N HIS A 56 16.60 -18.16 -3.99
CA HIS A 56 16.18 -17.08 -4.90
C HIS A 56 15.78 -15.87 -4.07
N HIS A 57 15.80 -14.68 -4.68
CA HIS A 57 15.18 -13.51 -4.07
C HIS A 57 13.67 -13.68 -4.00
N HIS A 58 13.06 -13.18 -2.93
CA HIS A 58 11.64 -13.30 -2.67
C HIS A 58 10.99 -11.93 -2.58
N VAL A 59 9.76 -11.83 -3.08
CA VAL A 59 8.83 -10.76 -2.77
C VAL A 59 7.69 -11.34 -1.95
N VAL A 60 7.38 -10.72 -0.82
CA VAL A 60 6.24 -11.11 0.03
C VAL A 60 5.29 -9.94 0.13
N VAL A 61 4.07 -10.10 -0.39
CA VAL A 61 3.04 -9.06 -0.37
C VAL A 61 2.01 -9.34 0.72
N ALA A 62 1.65 -8.32 1.48
CA ALA A 62 0.56 -8.40 2.44
C ALA A 62 -0.77 -8.08 1.74
N THR A 63 -1.68 -9.05 1.71
CA THR A 63 -3.04 -8.91 1.17
C THR A 63 -4.08 -8.70 2.27
N ALA A 64 -3.67 -8.76 3.54
CA ALA A 64 -4.51 -8.44 4.70
C ALA A 64 -3.69 -7.60 5.69
N TRP A 65 -3.84 -6.29 5.58
CA TRP A 65 -3.26 -5.32 6.49
C TRP A 65 -4.11 -4.05 6.55
N SER A 66 -3.97 -3.32 7.64
CA SER A 66 -4.62 -2.04 7.89
C SER A 66 -3.82 -1.23 8.88
N GLY A 67 -4.05 0.08 8.90
CA GLY A 67 -3.61 0.91 9.99
C GLY A 67 -4.25 2.28 9.98
N ARG A 68 -3.86 3.05 10.99
CA ARG A 68 -4.37 4.37 11.27
C ARG A 68 -3.22 5.26 11.73
N LEU A 69 -3.14 6.46 11.18
CA LEU A 69 -2.14 7.47 11.53
C LEU A 69 -2.84 8.78 11.89
N LEU A 70 -2.56 9.29 13.08
CA LEU A 70 -2.82 10.67 13.46
C LEU A 70 -1.62 11.51 13.03
N TRP A 71 -1.87 12.51 12.19
CA TRP A 71 -0.84 13.41 11.67
C TRP A 71 -1.33 14.86 11.65
N ALA A 72 -0.48 15.79 12.05
CA ALA A 72 -0.68 17.22 11.87
C ALA A 72 0.64 17.85 11.42
N GLU A 73 0.58 18.89 10.59
CA GLU A 73 1.78 19.61 10.18
C GLU A 73 2.52 20.17 11.41
N GLY A 74 3.83 19.89 11.51
CA GLY A 74 4.65 20.36 12.62
C GLY A 74 4.44 19.66 13.97
N ALA A 75 3.68 18.55 14.02
CA ALA A 75 3.46 17.76 15.24
C ALA A 75 4.03 16.34 15.13
N ASP A 76 4.24 15.69 16.28
CA ASP A 76 4.58 14.27 16.36
C ASP A 76 3.41 13.42 15.83
N CYS A 77 3.74 12.40 15.03
CA CYS A 77 2.76 11.49 14.47
C CYS A 77 2.55 10.29 15.40
N ALA A 78 1.30 9.85 15.55
CA ALA A 78 0.97 8.67 16.35
C ALA A 78 0.12 7.71 15.51
N GLY A 79 0.38 6.42 15.57
CA GLY A 79 -0.34 5.48 14.72
C GLY A 79 -0.18 4.02 15.10
N GLU A 80 -1.05 3.21 14.52
CA GLU A 80 -1.07 1.77 14.67
C GLU A 80 -1.15 1.09 13.31
N PHE A 81 -0.46 -0.03 13.19
CA PHE A 81 -0.35 -0.82 11.98
C PHE A 81 -0.47 -2.29 12.31
N ARG A 82 -1.25 -3.02 11.52
CA ARG A 82 -1.46 -4.46 11.71
C ARG A 82 -1.39 -5.17 10.36
N VAL A 83 -0.63 -6.26 10.32
CA VAL A 83 -0.57 -7.20 9.21
C VAL A 83 -1.01 -8.57 9.70
N ASP A 84 -1.95 -9.21 9.02
CA ASP A 84 -2.29 -10.60 9.30
C ASP A 84 -1.31 -11.52 8.56
N VAL A 85 -0.59 -12.35 9.30
CA VAL A 85 0.43 -13.27 8.76
C VAL A 85 -0.19 -14.26 7.76
N GLY A 86 -1.45 -14.64 7.98
CA GLY A 86 -2.21 -15.47 7.04
C GLY A 86 -2.37 -14.84 5.65
N GLY A 87 -2.39 -13.51 5.57
CA GLY A 87 -2.50 -12.74 4.33
C GLY A 87 -1.17 -12.41 3.66
N LEU A 88 -0.07 -13.05 4.04
CA LEU A 88 1.22 -12.87 3.35
C LEU A 88 1.33 -13.84 2.16
N VAL A 89 1.52 -13.30 0.96
CA VAL A 89 1.69 -14.07 -0.27
C VAL A 89 3.09 -13.87 -0.80
N ALA A 90 3.89 -14.93 -0.77
CA ALA A 90 5.22 -14.94 -1.34
C ALA A 90 5.16 -15.29 -2.83
N ASP A 91 5.94 -14.57 -3.63
CA ASP A 91 6.31 -14.94 -5.00
C ASP A 91 5.14 -15.10 -5.97
N ALA A 92 4.07 -14.32 -5.81
CA ALA A 92 3.03 -14.22 -6.83
C ALA A 92 3.67 -13.84 -8.18
N PRO A 93 3.29 -14.48 -9.32
CA PRO A 93 4.00 -14.29 -10.59
C PRO A 93 4.03 -12.82 -11.06
N ALA A 94 2.92 -12.11 -10.85
CA ALA A 94 2.81 -10.69 -11.17
C ALA A 94 3.76 -9.84 -10.32
N GLU A 95 3.88 -10.15 -9.02
CA GLU A 95 4.72 -9.42 -8.08
C GLU A 95 6.21 -9.68 -8.36
N ARG A 96 6.62 -10.92 -8.62
CA ARG A 96 8.00 -11.23 -9.02
C ARG A 96 8.41 -10.49 -10.29
N LYS A 97 7.49 -10.40 -11.25
CA LYS A 97 7.70 -9.64 -12.49
C LYS A 97 7.82 -8.14 -12.22
N ALA A 98 6.95 -7.58 -11.37
CA ALA A 98 6.95 -6.16 -11.04
C ALA A 98 8.25 -5.72 -10.33
N GLU A 99 8.81 -6.60 -9.50
CA GLU A 99 10.04 -6.36 -8.73
C GLU A 99 11.31 -6.87 -9.43
N GLU A 100 11.21 -7.29 -10.71
CA GLU A 100 12.34 -7.77 -11.53
C GLU A 100 13.13 -8.95 -10.91
N LEU A 101 12.49 -9.79 -10.09
CA LEU A 101 13.14 -10.90 -9.37
C LEU A 101 13.34 -12.17 -10.24
N GLY A 102 13.31 -12.03 -11.57
CA GLY A 102 13.42 -13.12 -12.53
C GLY A 102 12.10 -13.85 -12.81
N PRO A 103 12.15 -15.06 -13.40
CA PRO A 103 10.94 -15.77 -13.81
C PRO A 103 10.06 -16.18 -12.61
N PRO A 104 8.77 -16.45 -12.86
CA PRO A 104 7.90 -17.06 -11.86
C PRO A 104 8.47 -18.39 -11.37
N LEU A 105 8.25 -18.69 -10.10
CA LEU A 105 8.56 -20.01 -9.56
C LEU A 105 7.58 -21.05 -10.13
N ALA A 106 8.01 -22.31 -10.16
CA ALA A 106 7.08 -23.40 -10.38
C ALA A 106 6.01 -23.40 -9.27
N GLU A 107 4.76 -23.72 -9.60
CA GLU A 107 3.63 -23.68 -8.67
C GLU A 107 3.90 -24.50 -7.40
N ARG A 108 4.53 -25.67 -7.54
CA ARG A 108 4.95 -26.51 -6.41
C ARG A 108 5.90 -25.76 -5.47
N ASP A 109 6.88 -25.05 -6.01
CA ASP A 109 7.88 -24.34 -5.20
C ASP A 109 7.28 -23.10 -4.56
N GLN A 110 6.46 -22.35 -5.30
CA GLN A 110 5.70 -21.23 -4.76
C GLN A 110 4.83 -21.67 -3.56
N LYS A 111 4.11 -22.80 -3.70
CA LYS A 111 3.31 -23.36 -2.61
C LYS A 111 4.18 -23.70 -1.39
N ARG A 112 5.33 -24.35 -1.59
CA ARG A 112 6.26 -24.68 -0.50
C ARG A 112 6.83 -23.45 0.19
N VAL A 113 7.19 -22.40 -0.56
CA VAL A 113 7.65 -21.13 0.02
C VAL A 113 6.55 -20.52 0.89
N ASN A 114 5.31 -20.49 0.40
CA ASN A 114 4.17 -19.96 1.16
C ASN A 114 3.84 -20.80 2.39
N GLU A 115 3.97 -22.12 2.33
CA GLU A 115 3.83 -23.01 3.49
C GLU A 115 4.92 -22.73 4.52
N HIS A 116 6.20 -22.81 4.11
CA HIS A 116 7.35 -22.61 4.99
C HIS A 116 7.39 -21.21 5.64
N LEU A 117 6.93 -20.17 4.94
CA LEU A 117 6.83 -18.81 5.49
C LEU A 117 6.05 -18.77 6.82
N ARG A 118 5.06 -19.66 6.99
CA ARG A 118 4.15 -19.70 8.13
C ARG A 118 4.59 -20.68 9.23
N GLU A 119 5.61 -21.50 8.95
CA GLU A 119 6.10 -22.53 9.87
C GLU A 119 6.78 -21.93 11.10
N ARG A 120 7.02 -22.80 12.09
CA ARG A 120 7.52 -22.43 13.42
C ARG A 120 8.88 -21.75 13.37
N GLU A 121 9.71 -22.09 12.39
CA GLU A 121 11.07 -21.63 12.20
C GLU A 121 11.14 -20.27 11.48
N GLN A 122 10.00 -19.74 11.02
CA GLN A 122 9.87 -18.46 10.33
C GLN A 122 8.92 -17.55 11.11
N LEU A 123 7.72 -17.25 10.58
CA LEU A 123 6.76 -16.35 11.22
C LEU A 123 5.96 -17.01 12.33
N PHE A 124 5.97 -18.34 12.40
CA PHE A 124 5.23 -19.13 13.38
C PHE A 124 3.77 -18.69 13.50
N ALA A 125 3.06 -18.65 12.37
CA ALA A 125 1.74 -18.03 12.22
C ALA A 125 0.69 -18.58 13.20
N LEU A 126 0.80 -19.84 13.60
CA LEU A 126 -0.09 -20.47 14.59
C LEU A 126 0.00 -19.80 15.96
N LYS A 127 1.18 -19.30 16.35
CA LYS A 127 1.42 -18.62 17.63
C LYS A 127 1.32 -17.11 17.49
N PHE A 128 1.80 -16.55 16.39
CA PHE A 128 1.81 -15.12 16.11
C PHE A 128 1.03 -14.85 14.82
N PRO A 129 -0.31 -14.74 14.88
CA PRO A 129 -1.14 -14.60 13.70
C PRO A 129 -1.05 -13.21 13.06
N SER A 130 -0.46 -12.24 13.75
CA SER A 130 -0.33 -10.86 13.29
C SER A 130 1.00 -10.22 13.67
N ILE A 131 1.42 -9.28 12.85
CA ILE A 131 2.52 -8.35 13.11
C ILE A 131 1.88 -6.99 13.42
N GLU A 132 2.23 -6.43 14.57
CA GLU A 132 1.71 -5.14 15.03
C GLU A 132 2.85 -4.15 15.21
N TYR A 133 2.64 -2.92 14.78
CA TYR A 133 3.59 -1.82 14.93
C TYR A 133 2.86 -0.56 15.37
N THR A 134 3.44 0.14 16.32
CA THR A 134 2.89 1.39 16.87
C THR A 134 3.95 2.47 16.75
N VAL A 135 3.54 3.62 16.22
CA VAL A 135 4.33 4.86 16.21
C VAL A 135 3.77 5.75 17.31
N THR A 136 4.66 6.28 18.14
CA THR A 136 4.33 7.17 19.26
C THR A 136 5.13 8.43 19.19
#